data_AF-A0A496XKP5-F1
#
_entry.id   AF-A0A496XKP5-F1
#
_cell.length_a   1.000
_cell.length_b   1.000
_cell.length_c   1.000
_cell.angle_alpha   90.00
_cell.angle_beta   90.00
_cell.angle_gamma   90.00
#
_symmetry.space_group_name_H-M   'P 1'
#
loop_
_entity.id
_entity.type
_entity.pdbx_description
1 polymer ?
#
loop_
_entity_poly.entity_id
_entity_poly.type
_entity_poly.pdbx_seq_one_letter_code
_entity_poly.pdbx_strand_id
1 'polypeptide(L)' 'MQRFIKLANTMKDEGIQPNVVASGLMSASGVYATYVMGGNEGSLNADGVDKVTAAYKHQLEQIQQGKKQRNEQRADS' A
#
# COMPACT_ATOMS: atom_id res chain seq x y z
N MET A 1 5.17 -8.17 -1.49
CA MET A 1 4.01 -7.83 -2.35
C MET A 1 3.05 -9.00 -2.57
N GLN A 2 3.44 -10.08 -3.28
CA GLN A 2 2.49 -11.17 -3.62
C GLN A 2 1.81 -11.84 -2.42
N ARG A 3 2.51 -12.04 -1.29
CA ARG A 3 1.90 -12.59 -0.07
C ARG A 3 0.80 -11.70 0.51
N PHE A 4 0.98 -10.38 0.51
CA PHE A 4 -0.04 -9.42 0.97
C PHE A 4 -1.26 -9.42 0.05
N ILE A 5 -1.05 -9.48 -1.27
CA ILE A 5 -2.15 -9.56 -2.25
C ILE A 5 -2.90 -10.88 -2.10
N LYS A 6 -2.21 -12.00 -1.89
CA LYS A 6 -2.85 -13.31 -1.64
C LYS A 6 -3.73 -13.26 -0.39
N LEU A 7 -3.23 -12.70 0.71
CA LEU A 7 -4.01 -12.53 1.93
C LEU A 7 -5.24 -11.65 1.69
N ALA A 8 -5.07 -10.51 1.03
CA ALA A 8 -6.17 -9.60 0.70
C ALA A 8 -7.25 -10.27 -0.17
N ASN A 9 -6.83 -11.07 -1.16
CA ASN A 9 -7.76 -11.85 -1.97
C ASN A 9 -8.49 -12.91 -1.14
N THR A 10 -7.79 -13.60 -0.23
CA THR A 10 -8.41 -14.59 0.67
C THR A 10 -9.50 -13.93 1.53
N MET A 11 -9.20 -12.78 2.14
CA MET A 11 -10.17 -12.02 2.93
C MET A 11 -11.39 -11.57 2.12
N LYS A 12 -11.17 -11.16 0.87
CA LYS A 12 -12.26 -10.85 -0.06
C LYS A 12 -13.11 -12.08 -0.36
N ASP A 13 -12.48 -13.23 -0.62
CA ASP A 13 -13.15 -14.49 -0.94
C ASP A 13 -13.96 -15.03 0.27
N GLU A 14 -13.57 -14.67 1.49
CA GLU A 14 -14.32 -14.89 2.74
C GLU A 14 -15.52 -13.96 2.91
N GLY A 15 -15.79 -13.06 1.96
CA GLY A 15 -16.94 -12.14 1.96
C GLY A 15 -16.67 -10.78 2.60
N ILE A 16 -15.43 -10.48 2.99
CA ILE A 16 -15.07 -9.16 3.50
C ILE A 16 -15.06 -8.16 2.34
N GLN A 17 -15.74 -7.03 2.53
CA GLN A 17 -15.86 -6.02 1.48
C GLN A 17 -14.47 -5.48 1.08
N PRO A 18 -14.17 -5.33 -0.23
CA PRO A 18 -12.84 -4.90 -0.69
C PRO A 18 -12.34 -3.57 -0.12
N ASN A 19 -13.24 -2.62 0.15
CA ASN A 19 -12.90 -1.35 0.81
C ASN A 19 -12.40 -1.57 2.25
N VAL A 20 -13.02 -2.50 2.99
CA VAL A 20 -12.60 -2.89 4.34
C VAL A 20 -11.24 -3.57 4.31
N VAL A 21 -11.01 -4.47 3.35
CA VAL A 21 -9.69 -5.09 3.14
C VAL A 21 -8.62 -4.04 2.83
N ALA A 22 -8.94 -3.07 1.96
CA ALA A 22 -8.03 -1.98 1.62
C ALA A 22 -7.70 -1.09 2.84
N SER A 23 -8.71 -0.71 3.63
CA SER A 23 -8.52 0.03 4.88
C SER A 23 -7.65 -0.75 5.87
N GLY A 24 -7.88 -2.06 6.03
CA GLY A 24 -7.08 -2.92 6.89
C GLY A 24 -5.61 -2.99 6.47
N LEU A 25 -5.34 -3.13 5.17
CA LEU A 25 -3.98 -3.10 4.62
C LEU A 25 -3.30 -1.75 4.85
N MET A 26 -4.03 -0.65 4.68
CA MET A 26 -3.52 0.70 4.96
C MET A 26 -3.15 0.84 6.44
N SER A 27 -4.04 0.45 7.36
CA SER A 27 -3.76 0.48 8.80
C SER A 27 -2.55 -0.40 9.17
N ALA A 28 -2.47 -1.62 8.65
CA ALA A 28 -1.33 -2.52 8.88
C ALA A 28 -0.02 -1.92 8.37
N SER A 29 -0.03 -1.26 7.21
CA SER A 29 1.13 -0.55 6.68
C SER A 29 1.55 0.63 7.55
N GLY A 30 0.60 1.39 8.09
CA GLY A 30 0.87 2.52 8.99
C GLY A 30 1.52 2.07 10.29
N VAL A 31 0.99 1.01 10.90
CA VAL A 31 1.60 0.38 12.10
C VAL A 31 3.01 -0.12 11.78
N TYR A 32 3.21 -0.80 10.65
CA TYR A 32 4.54 -1.27 10.28
C TYR A 32 5.53 -0.11 10.03
N ALA A 33 5.04 1.00 9.46
CA ALA A 33 5.85 2.18 9.22
C ALA A 33 6.35 2.83 10.53
N THR A 34 5.61 2.74 11.64
CA THR A 34 6.08 3.26 12.93
C THR A 34 7.29 2.49 13.46
N TYR A 35 7.37 1.18 13.21
CA TYR A 35 8.56 0.38 13.57
C TYR A 35 9.78 0.72 12.71
N VAL A 36 9.57 0.99 11.42
CA VAL A 36 10.66 1.26 10.48
C VAL A 36 11.21 2.68 10.64
N MET A 37 10.33 3.66 10.88
CA MET A 37 10.68 5.09 10.82
C MET A 37 10.61 5.82 12.17
N GLY A 38 9.94 5.24 13.18
CA GLY A 38 9.74 5.86 14.50
C GLY A 38 10.85 5.59 15.53
N GLY A 39 11.83 4.74 15.21
CA GLY A 39 12.92 4.40 16.14
C GLY A 39 12.43 3.80 17.46
N ASN A 40 13.21 3.97 18.54
CA ASN A 40 12.94 3.35 19.85
C ASN A 40 11.64 3.81 20.54
N GLU A 41 11.01 4.90 20.08
CA GLU A 41 9.78 5.45 20.67
C GLU A 41 8.51 4.84 20.07
N GLY A 42 8.61 4.09 18.97
CA GLY A 42 7.47 3.36 18.37
C GLY A 42 6.39 4.24 17.73
N SER A 43 6.59 5.56 17.69
CA SER A 43 5.69 6.54 17.06
C SER A 43 6.41 7.38 16.02
N LEU A 44 5.68 7.84 15.00
CA LEU A 44 6.22 8.80 14.03
C LEU A 44 6.10 10.21 14.61
N ASN A 45 7.20 10.96 14.57
CA ASN A 45 7.14 12.42 14.69
C ASN A 45 6.58 13.03 13.37
N ALA A 46 6.32 14.34 13.36
CA ALA A 46 5.74 15.01 12.18
C ALA A 46 6.55 14.77 10.89
N ASP A 47 7.88 14.87 10.96
CA ASP A 47 8.78 14.58 9.83
C ASP A 47 8.69 13.11 9.36
N GLY A 48 8.53 12.17 10.29
CA GLY A 48 8.31 10.76 10.00
C GLY A 48 6.99 10.50 9.25
N VAL A 49 5.92 11.19 9.64
CA VAL A 49 4.62 11.14 8.94
C VAL A 49 4.76 11.66 7.50
N ASP A 50 5.45 12.78 7.32
CA ASP A 50 5.67 13.38 6.00
C ASP A 50 6.48 12.45 5.08
N LYS A 51 7.55 11.85 5.62
CA LYS A 51 8.38 10.88 4.88
C LYS A 51 7.59 9.65 4.44
N VAL A 52 6.79 9.07 5.34
CA VAL A 52 5.96 7.90 5.02
C VAL A 52 4.91 8.24 3.97
N THR A 53 4.29 9.41 4.09
CA THR A 53 3.27 9.88 3.15
C THR A 53 3.88 10.14 1.77
N ALA A 54 5.06 10.78 1.70
CA ALA A 54 5.79 11.01 0.46
C ALA A 54 6.20 9.70 -0.21
N ALA A 55 6.70 8.72 0.54
CA ALA A 55 7.06 7.40 0.04
C ALA A 55 5.84 6.67 -0.53
N TYR A 56 4.70 6.73 0.17
CA TYR A 56 3.45 6.12 -0.29
C TYR A 56 2.95 6.76 -1.59
N LYS A 57 2.98 8.09 -1.68
CA LYS A 57 2.63 8.84 -2.90
C LYS A 57 3.50 8.40 -4.08
N HIS A 58 4.82 8.38 -3.90
CA HIS A 58 5.75 7.96 -4.94
C HIS A 58 5.45 6.53 -5.42
N GLN A 59 5.23 5.60 -4.49
CA GLN A 59 4.91 4.22 -4.85
C GLN A 59 3.59 4.09 -5.63
N LEU A 60 2.56 4.87 -5.26
CA LEU A 60 1.30 4.91 -6.00
C LEU A 60 1.50 5.43 -7.44
N GLU A 61 2.29 6.48 -7.62
CA GLU A 61 2.61 7.02 -8.94
C GLU A 61 3.29 5.95 -9.82
N GLN A 62 4.28 5.24 -9.28
CA GLN A 62 4.97 4.15 -9.99
C GLN A 62 4.00 3.02 -10.39
N ILE A 63 3.11 2.62 -9.48
CA ILE A 63 2.09 1.59 -9.76
C ILE A 63 1.17 2.04 -10.90
N GLN A 64 0.74 3.31 -10.90
CA GLN A 64 -0.16 3.84 -11.92
C GLN A 64 0.52 3.96 -13.27
N GLN A 65 1.77 4.43 -13.31
CA GLN A 65 2.56 4.46 -14.55
C GLN A 65 2.70 3.06 -15.16
N GLY A 66 3.05 2.05 -14.35
CA GLY A 66 3.15 0.67 -14.83
C GLY A 66 1.81 0.07 -15.29
N LYS A 67 0.67 0.51 -14.72
CA LYS A 67 -0.66 0.12 -15.22
C LYS A 67 -0.99 0.78 -16.56
N LYS A 68 -0.68 2.07 -16.72
CA LYS A 68 -0.89 2.80 -17.99
C LYS A 68 -0.11 2.16 -19.14
N GLN A 69 1.19 1.92 -18.95
CA GLN A 69 2.05 1.27 -19.96
C GLN A 69 1.53 -0.09 -20.39
N ARG A 70 1.06 -0.93 -19.45
CA ARG A 70 0.45 -2.23 -19.78
C ARG A 70 -0.85 -2.11 -20.55
N ASN A 71 -1.65 -1.09 -20.28
CA ASN A 71 -2.91 -0.87 -20.98
C ASN A 71 -2.67 -0.36 -22.40
N GLU A 72 -1.69 0.52 -22.60
CA GLU A 72 -1.25 1.01 -23.92
C GLU A 72 -0.77 -0.17 -24.79
N GLN A 73 0.13 -1.02 -24.26
CA GLN A 73 0.61 -2.22 -24.97
C GLN A 73 -0.50 -3.21 -25.36
N ARG A 74 -1.55 -3.31 -24.54
CA ARG A 74 -2.72 -4.16 -24.82
C ARG A 74 -3.69 -3.55 -25.84
N ALA A 75 -3.69 -2.23 -26.01
CA ALA A 75 -4.51 -1.55 -27.01
C ALA A 75 -3.88 -1.62 -28.41
N ASP A 76 -2.56 -1.81 -28.48
CA ASP A 76 -1.79 -1.92 -29.72
C ASP A 76 -1.62 -3.38 -30.21
N SER A 77 -2.16 -4.37 -29.49
CA SER A 77 -2.12 -5.83 -29.80
C SER A 77 -3.48 -6.35 -30.27
#